data_AF-A0A9D9BKU7-F1
#
_entry.id   AF-A0A9D9BKU7-F1
#
_cell.length_a   1.000
_cell.length_b   1.000
_cell.length_c   1.000
_cell.angle_alpha   90.00
_cell.angle_beta   90.00
_cell.angle_gamma   90.00
#
_symmetry.space_group_name_H-M   'P 1'
#
loop_
_entity.id
_entity.type
_entity.pdbx_description
1 polymer ?
#
loop_
_entity_poly.entity_id
_entity_poly.type
_entity_poly.pdbx_seq_one_letter_code
_entity_poly.pdbx_strand_id
1 'polypeptide(L)'
;GFWSKPVFTIDMVSGATFELLSSDLLIAVGLFFLFIEILKATRIGTAALLDHMFSVLVFVAYLVEFLILPQAATSLFFVLTVISLIDVIAGFSISITGARRDVSFGHGMDPH
;
A
#
# COMPACT_ATOMS: atom_id res chain seq x y z
N GLY A 1 -2.61 -9.89 23.82
CA GLY A 1 -1.71 -10.82 23.08
C GLY A 1 -0.38 -10.13 22.81
N PHE A 2 0.56 -10.76 22.10
CA PHE A 2 1.87 -10.14 21.74
C PHE A 2 1.70 -8.74 21.11
N TRP A 3 0.72 -8.60 20.21
CA TRP A 3 0.43 -7.35 19.50
C TRP A 3 -0.05 -6.18 20.37
N SER A 4 -0.62 -6.47 21.54
CA SER A 4 -1.15 -5.47 22.46
C SER A 4 -0.11 -5.03 23.50
N LYS A 5 1.14 -5.48 23.36
CA LYS A 5 2.20 -5.13 24.30
C LYS A 5 2.79 -3.77 23.93
N PRO A 6 2.88 -2.82 24.88
CA PRO A 6 3.63 -1.59 24.70
C PRO A 6 5.10 -1.95 24.48
N VAL A 7 5.66 -1.44 23.39
CA VAL A 7 7.09 -1.45 23.12
C VAL A 7 7.75 -0.25 23.78
N PHE A 8 7.01 0.85 23.87
CA PHE A 8 7.48 2.11 24.42
C PHE A 8 6.31 2.93 24.96
N THR A 9 6.54 3.66 26.04
CA THR A 9 5.53 4.48 26.71
C THR A 9 6.11 5.87 27.01
N ILE A 10 5.34 6.92 26.70
CA ILE A 10 5.68 8.32 27.02
C ILE A 10 4.54 8.94 27.82
N ASP A 11 4.88 9.63 28.90
CA ASP A 11 3.99 10.56 29.56
C ASP A 11 3.95 11.90 28.80
N MET A 12 2.77 12.25 28.30
CA MET A 12 2.57 13.46 27.51
C MET A 12 2.33 14.67 28.40
N VAL A 13 2.72 15.87 27.92
CA VAL A 13 2.47 17.16 28.61
C VAL A 13 0.97 17.42 28.85
N SER A 14 0.10 16.78 28.07
CA SER A 14 -1.36 16.80 28.26
C SER A 14 -1.85 15.99 29.47
N GLY A 15 -0.97 15.22 30.13
CA GLY A 15 -1.33 14.28 31.20
C GLY A 15 -1.80 12.92 30.71
N ALA A 16 -1.83 12.68 29.39
CA ALA A 16 -2.13 11.38 28.81
C ALA A 16 -0.88 10.50 28.71
N THR A 17 -1.07 9.19 28.75
CA THR A 17 0.00 8.21 28.50
C THR A 17 -0.08 7.75 27.05
N PHE A 18 0.97 8.01 26.27
CA PHE A 18 1.10 7.45 24.94
C PHE A 18 1.82 6.12 25.02
N GLU A 19 1.22 5.06 24.49
CA GLU A 19 1.83 3.74 24.36
C GLU A 19 1.99 3.40 22.88
N LEU A 20 3.23 3.18 22.46
CA LEU A 20 3.53 2.61 21.16
C LEU A 20 3.46 1.09 21.28
N LEU A 21 2.42 0.50 20.71
CA LEU A 21 2.22 -0.94 20.76
C LEU A 21 3.05 -1.66 19.69
N SER A 22 3.23 -2.97 19.90
CA SER A 22 3.89 -3.83 18.91
C SER A 22 3.10 -3.87 17.59
N SER A 23 1.78 -3.69 17.62
CA SER A 23 0.94 -3.49 16.44
C SER A 23 1.27 -2.21 15.67
N ASP A 24 1.62 -1.14 16.38
CA ASP A 24 1.82 0.19 15.78
C ASP A 24 3.12 0.25 14.99
N LEU A 25 4.12 -0.54 15.39
CA LEU A 25 5.33 -0.77 14.61
C LEU A 25 5.04 -1.46 13.28
N LEU A 26 4.14 -2.45 13.27
CA LEU A 26 3.73 -3.13 12.04
C LEU A 26 3.01 -2.15 11.10
N ILE A 27 2.17 -1.27 11.65
CA ILE A 27 1.52 -0.17 10.89
C ILE A 27 2.57 0.76 10.28
N ALA A 28 3.56 1.19 11.06
CA ALA A 28 4.62 2.08 10.58
C ALA A 28 5.41 1.44 9.43
N VAL A 29 5.69 0.14 9.51
CA VAL A 29 6.37 -0.61 8.43
C VAL A 29 5.48 -0.75 7.19
N GLY A 30 4.19 -1.06 7.35
CA GLY A 30 3.24 -1.12 6.23
C GLY A 30 3.08 0.22 5.52
N LEU A 31 2.97 1.31 6.28
CA LEU A 31 2.93 2.68 5.75
C LEU A 31 4.24 3.08 5.06
N PHE A 32 5.39 2.62 5.57
CA PHE A 32 6.67 2.84 4.93
C PHE A 32 6.74 2.16 3.57
N PHE A 33 6.32 0.89 3.45
CA PHE A 33 6.27 0.21 2.15
C PHE A 33 5.29 0.88 1.18
N LEU A 34 4.11 1.29 1.66
CA LEU A 34 3.15 2.07 0.86
C LEU A 34 3.78 3.38 0.35
N PHE A 35 4.52 4.08 1.20
CA PHE A 35 5.21 5.30 0.81
C PHE A 35 6.25 5.04 -0.29
N ILE A 36 7.00 3.94 -0.19
CA ILE A 36 7.93 3.53 -1.26
C ILE A 36 7.17 3.22 -2.56
N GLU A 37 6.02 2.57 -2.49
CA GLU A 37 5.19 2.30 -3.67
C GLU A 37 4.68 3.58 -4.34
N ILE A 38 4.19 4.55 -3.55
CA ILE A 38 3.78 5.86 -4.07
C ILE A 38 4.95 6.59 -4.76
N LEU A 39 6.15 6.54 -4.18
CA LEU A 39 7.33 7.16 -4.79
C LEU A 39 7.70 6.50 -6.12
N LYS A 40 7.59 5.17 -6.24
CA LYS A 40 7.88 4.48 -7.51
C LYS A 40 6.82 4.75 -8.57
N ALA A 41 5.53 4.83 -8.19
CA ALA A 41 4.42 5.09 -9.10
C ALA A 41 4.49 6.45 -9.82
N THR A 42 5.33 7.37 -9.35
CA THR A 42 5.60 8.64 -10.04
C THR A 42 6.58 8.53 -11.21
N ARG A 43 7.25 7.38 -11.41
CA ARG A 43 8.13 7.13 -12.58
C ARG A 43 7.36 6.47 -13.72
N ILE A 44 7.29 7.18 -14.86
CA ILE A 44 6.73 6.64 -16.11
C ILE A 44 7.75 5.71 -16.79
N GLY A 45 7.33 4.49 -17.16
CA GLY A 45 8.16 3.50 -17.90
C GLY A 45 7.95 2.05 -17.44
N THR A 46 8.88 1.14 -17.76
CA THR A 46 8.89 -0.29 -17.32
C THR A 46 8.76 -0.49 -15.81
N ALA A 47 9.04 0.55 -15.02
CA ALA A 47 8.80 0.59 -13.58
C ALA A 47 7.31 0.46 -13.19
N ALA A 48 6.37 0.97 -14.01
CA ALA A 48 4.94 0.92 -13.71
C ALA A 48 4.39 -0.51 -13.67
N LEU A 49 4.95 -1.42 -14.45
CA LEU A 49 4.59 -2.84 -14.48
C LEU A 49 5.09 -3.57 -13.22
N LEU A 50 6.30 -3.24 -12.77
CA LEU A 50 6.86 -3.76 -11.52
C LEU A 50 6.11 -3.22 -10.30
N ASP A 51 5.68 -1.96 -10.34
CA ASP A 51 4.86 -1.37 -9.27
C ASP A 51 3.52 -2.05 -9.14
N HIS A 52 2.89 -2.38 -10.28
CA HIS A 52 1.67 -3.16 -10.29
C HIS A 52 1.87 -4.57 -9.69
N MET A 53 2.96 -5.26 -10.04
CA MET A 53 3.27 -6.57 -9.47
C MET A 53 3.54 -6.51 -7.97
N PHE A 54 4.17 -5.44 -7.49
CA PHE A 54 4.41 -5.21 -6.07
C PHE A 54 3.10 -5.01 -5.29
N SER A 55 2.19 -4.16 -5.80
CA SER A 55 0.92 -3.92 -5.10
C SER A 55 0.04 -5.16 -5.02
N VAL A 56 0.02 -5.98 -6.09
CA VAL A 56 -0.68 -7.26 -6.09
C VAL A 56 -0.07 -8.22 -5.07
N LEU A 57 1.26 -8.28 -4.97
CA LEU A 57 1.94 -9.14 -4.00
C LEU A 57 1.67 -8.71 -2.56
N VAL A 58 1.71 -7.40 -2.29
CA VAL A 58 1.41 -6.83 -0.96
C VAL A 58 -0.06 -7.08 -0.58
N PHE A 59 -0.99 -6.88 -1.52
CA PHE A 59 -2.41 -7.20 -1.31
C PHE A 59 -2.62 -8.68 -0.98
N VAL A 60 -2.02 -9.58 -1.76
CA VAL A 60 -2.14 -11.03 -1.53
C VAL A 60 -1.54 -11.42 -0.18
N ALA A 61 -0.41 -10.85 0.21
CA ALA A 61 0.19 -11.11 1.52
C ALA A 61 -0.76 -10.72 2.67
N TYR A 62 -1.29 -9.49 2.67
CA TYR A 62 -2.23 -9.05 3.70
C TYR A 62 -3.54 -9.84 3.70
N LEU A 63 -4.07 -10.16 2.52
CA LEU A 63 -5.29 -10.96 2.39
C LEU A 63 -5.09 -12.38 2.93
N VAL A 64 -3.98 -13.03 2.58
CA VAL A 64 -3.65 -14.39 3.06
C VAL A 64 -3.41 -14.38 4.57
N GLU A 65 -2.64 -13.43 5.09
CA GLU A 65 -2.43 -13.29 6.52
C GLU A 65 -3.75 -13.08 7.25
N PHE A 66 -4.60 -12.15 6.81
CA PHE A 66 -5.92 -11.88 7.39
C PHE A 66 -6.86 -13.10 7.42
N LEU A 67 -6.85 -13.92 6.37
CA LEU A 67 -7.73 -15.09 6.25
C LEU A 67 -7.21 -16.32 6.99
N ILE A 68 -5.89 -16.53 7.05
CA ILE A 68 -5.28 -17.76 7.55
C ILE A 68 -4.76 -17.62 8.98
N LEU A 69 -4.16 -16.48 9.33
CA LEU A 69 -3.54 -16.30 10.64
C LEU A 69 -4.57 -15.79 11.66
N PRO A 70 -4.86 -16.54 12.74
CA PRO A 70 -5.79 -16.09 13.78
C PRO A 70 -5.36 -14.77 14.42
N GLN A 71 -4.04 -14.48 14.42
CA GLN A 71 -3.48 -13.25 14.95
C GLN A 71 -3.73 -12.04 14.03
N ALA A 72 -3.99 -12.29 12.74
CA ALA A 72 -4.28 -11.27 11.75
C ALA A 72 -5.79 -11.04 11.57
N ALA A 73 -6.68 -11.82 12.17
CA ALA A 73 -8.13 -11.60 12.15
C ALA A 73 -8.56 -10.38 12.99
N THR A 74 -8.10 -9.20 12.59
CA THR A 74 -8.23 -7.93 13.32
C THR A 74 -8.67 -6.83 12.37
N SER A 75 -9.30 -5.78 12.91
CA SER A 75 -9.64 -4.59 12.12
C SER A 75 -8.41 -3.93 11.48
N LEU A 76 -7.23 -4.08 12.09
CA LEU A 76 -5.94 -3.63 11.55
C LEU A 76 -5.65 -4.27 10.18
N PHE A 77 -5.57 -5.59 10.13
CA PHE A 77 -5.26 -6.32 8.90
C PHE A 77 -6.37 -6.17 7.86
N PHE A 78 -7.62 -6.04 8.30
CA PHE A 78 -8.74 -5.72 7.40
C PHE A 78 -8.51 -4.38 6.68
N VAL A 79 -8.16 -3.31 7.41
CA VAL A 79 -7.89 -1.99 6.84
C VAL A 79 -6.65 -2.03 5.92
N LEU A 80 -5.56 -2.70 6.31
CA LEU A 80 -4.38 -2.87 5.46
C LEU A 80 -4.69 -3.65 4.16
N THR A 81 -5.55 -4.66 4.26
CA THR A 81 -6.05 -5.41 3.08
C THR A 81 -6.87 -4.51 2.16
N VAL A 82 -7.73 -3.64 2.71
CA VAL A 82 -8.52 -2.68 1.91
C VAL A 82 -7.62 -1.61 1.27
N ILE A 83 -6.64 -1.08 1.98
CA ILE A 83 -5.69 -0.09 1.44
C ILE A 83 -4.92 -0.69 0.25
N SER A 84 -4.37 -1.90 0.42
CA SER A 84 -3.63 -2.59 -0.64
C SER A 84 -4.54 -3.00 -1.82
N LEU A 85 -5.81 -3.32 -1.57
CA LEU A 85 -6.81 -3.54 -2.64
C LEU A 85 -7.03 -2.27 -3.47
N ILE A 86 -7.16 -1.10 -2.82
CA ILE A 86 -7.34 0.18 -3.50
C ILE A 86 -6.11 0.49 -4.36
N ASP A 87 -4.91 0.18 -3.86
CA ASP A 87 -3.67 0.41 -4.60
C ASP A 87 -3.57 -0.45 -5.88
N VAL A 88 -3.99 -1.73 -5.82
CA VAL A 88 -4.10 -2.59 -7.01
C VAL A 88 -5.05 -1.98 -8.05
N ILE A 89 -6.22 -1.51 -7.63
CA ILE A 89 -7.22 -0.89 -8.52
C ILE A 89 -6.68 0.40 -9.15
N ALA A 90 -5.99 1.22 -8.36
CA ALA A 90 -5.37 2.46 -8.83
C ALA A 90 -4.27 2.16 -9.87
N GLY A 91 -3.40 1.18 -9.60
CA GLY A 91 -2.35 0.74 -10.51
C GLY A 91 -2.89 0.30 -11.88
N PHE A 92 -3.96 -0.51 -11.89
CA PHE A 92 -4.64 -0.89 -13.14
C PHE A 92 -5.23 0.32 -13.89
N SER A 93 -5.87 1.25 -13.17
CA SER A 93 -6.52 2.43 -13.76
C SER A 93 -5.53 3.38 -14.42
N ILE A 94 -4.35 3.56 -13.82
CA ILE A 94 -3.26 4.39 -14.35
C ILE A 94 -2.66 3.76 -15.61
N SER A 95 -2.40 2.44 -15.60
CA SER A 95 -1.85 1.73 -16.77
C SER A 95 -2.75 1.87 -18.02
N ILE A 96 -4.07 1.73 -17.84
CA ILE A 96 -5.05 1.90 -18.93
C ILE A 96 -5.07 3.33 -19.47
N THR A 97 -4.99 4.32 -18.58
CA THR A 97 -5.01 5.74 -18.97
C THR A 97 -3.73 6.14 -19.74
N GLY A 98 -2.58 5.60 -19.36
CA GLY A 98 -1.31 5.79 -20.09
C GLY A 98 -1.39 5.25 -21.53
N ALA A 99 -1.88 4.01 -21.70
CA ALA A 99 -2.03 3.41 -23.03
C ALA A 99 -2.98 4.20 -23.96
N ARG A 100 -4.04 4.81 -23.41
CA ARG A 100 -4.96 5.67 -24.17
C ARG A 100 -4.34 6.98 -24.64
N ARG A 101 -3.36 7.52 -23.92
CA ARG A 101 -2.63 8.73 -24.35
C ARG A 101 -1.69 8.44 -25.51
N ASP A 102 -0.96 7.33 -25.48
CA ASP A 102 -0.01 6.96 -26.54
C ASP A 102 -0.69 6.73 -27.89
N VAL A 103 -1.87 6.08 -27.92
CA VAL A 103 -2.63 5.89 -29.17
C VAL A 103 -3.15 7.20 -29.76
N SER A 104 -3.37 8.22 -28.93
CA SER A 104 -3.84 9.53 -29.41
C SER A 104 -2.72 10.38 -30.02
N PHE A 105 -1.44 10.12 -29.67
CA PHE A 105 -0.28 10.75 -30.30
C PHE A 105 0.14 10.05 -31.61
N GLY A 106 -0.13 8.75 -31.75
CA GLY A 106 0.18 8.00 -32.97
C GLY A 106 -0.66 8.36 -34.20
N HIS A 107 -1.87 8.90 -34.01
CA HIS A 107 -2.77 9.29 -35.10
C HIS A 107 -2.54 10.73 -35.63
N GLY A 108 -1.68 11.53 -34.98
CA GLY A 108 -1.38 12.91 -35.39
C GLY A 108 -0.16 13.07 -36.30
N MET A 109 0.49 11.97 -36.68
CA MET A 109 1.73 11.96 -37.48
C MET A 109 1.58 11.22 -38.82
N ASP A 110 0.45 11.40 -39.51
CA ASP A 110 0.33 11.08 -40.95
C ASP A 110 0.49 12.36 -41.79
N PRO A 111 1.71 12.68 -42.28
CA PRO A 111 1.91 13.67 -43.33
C PRO A 111 1.74 12.99 -44.69
N HIS A 112 0.53 13.04 -45.24
CA HIS A 112 0.30 12.96 -46.68
C HIS A 112 -0.05 14.34 -47.20
#